data_AF-A0A2E7HSI3-F1
#
_entry.id   AF-A0A2E7HSI3-F1
#
_cell.length_a   1.000
_cell.length_b   1.000
_cell.length_c   1.000
_cell.angle_alpha   90.00
_cell.angle_beta   90.00
_cell.angle_gamma   90.00
#
_symmetry.space_group_name_H-M   'P 1'
#
loop_
_entity.id
_entity.type
_entity.pdbx_description
1 polymer ?
#
loop_
_entity_poly.entity_id
_entity_poly.type
_entity_poly.pdbx_seq_one_letter_code
_entity_poly.pdbx_strand_id
1 'polypeptide(L)'
;MDYNKYFAQAEEEANESYLNYGGYPSVDAEFDDYVEATGGSQMLNQTGGGAMGGAPTSQPYIITLSNTTTNAISSNIIGKAFANITASGNGIKTGMTYTMGVSGTTYVEFLYQQLNKPFIVGLTYVDATSQGQALKTLQLKVRDTNGNVQERTIVPTVDPYQQQNTILAVRQSWRWDGFTSIAVDVDASSSVTFYFYPSENVNLTRGLAGQSVARGYGNPNVVRQDKVVLGQGVAQALQQG
;
A
#
# COMPACT_ATOMS: atom_id res chain seq x y z
N MET A 1 13.91 -25.71 -14.23
CA MET A 1 12.65 -25.43 -13.52
C MET A 1 11.86 -24.44 -14.37
N ASP A 2 10.54 -24.60 -14.42
CA ASP A 2 9.67 -23.86 -15.33
C ASP A 2 9.14 -22.62 -14.59
N TYR A 3 9.65 -21.44 -14.92
CA TYR A 3 9.46 -20.20 -14.17
C TYR A 3 7.98 -19.83 -13.98
N ASN A 4 7.15 -20.12 -14.98
CA ASN A 4 5.71 -19.92 -14.92
C ASN A 4 5.04 -20.77 -13.83
N LYS A 5 5.61 -21.94 -13.49
CA LYS A 5 5.09 -22.80 -12.42
C LYS A 5 5.45 -22.28 -11.04
N TYR A 6 6.61 -21.64 -10.88
CA TYR A 6 6.99 -21.00 -9.61
C TYR A 6 6.13 -19.76 -9.33
N PHE A 7 5.87 -18.94 -10.36
CA PHE A 7 4.94 -17.81 -10.22
C PHE A 7 3.52 -18.29 -9.93
N ALA A 8 3.02 -19.28 -10.66
CA ALA A 8 1.70 -19.85 -10.41
C ALA A 8 1.56 -20.46 -9.00
N GLN A 9 2.59 -21.13 -8.50
CA GLN A 9 2.59 -21.71 -7.15
C GLN A 9 2.69 -20.65 -6.06
N ALA A 10 3.53 -19.63 -6.25
CA ALA A 10 3.65 -18.51 -5.33
C ALA A 10 2.36 -17.68 -5.24
N GLU A 11 1.65 -17.58 -6.36
CA GLU A 11 0.31 -16.98 -6.53
C GLU A 11 -0.77 -17.84 -5.85
N GLU A 12 -0.74 -19.15 -6.04
CA GLU A 12 -1.68 -20.10 -5.42
C GLU A 12 -1.53 -20.11 -3.89
N GLU A 13 -0.31 -20.11 -3.36
CA GLU A 13 -0.05 -20.02 -1.91
C GLU A 13 -0.48 -18.69 -1.29
N ALA A 14 -0.37 -17.57 -2.04
CA ALA A 14 -0.90 -16.28 -1.61
C ALA A 14 -2.43 -16.31 -1.54
N ASN A 15 -3.09 -16.92 -2.51
CA ASN A 15 -4.53 -17.11 -2.55
C ASN A 15 -5.04 -18.10 -1.47
N GLU A 16 -4.30 -19.18 -1.18
CA GLU A 16 -4.66 -20.14 -0.13
C GLU A 16 -4.53 -19.53 1.28
N SER A 17 -3.53 -18.69 1.51
CA SER A 17 -3.39 -17.95 2.78
C SER A 17 -4.56 -16.97 3.02
N TYR A 18 -5.27 -16.56 1.96
CA TYR A 18 -6.42 -15.67 1.99
C TYR A 18 -7.73 -16.43 2.27
N LEU A 19 -7.92 -17.62 1.68
CA LEU A 19 -9.09 -18.49 1.91
C LEU A 19 -9.24 -18.91 3.39
N ASN A 20 -8.14 -19.03 4.14
CA ASN A 20 -8.19 -19.42 5.54
C ASN A 20 -8.37 -18.23 6.52
N TYR A 21 -8.36 -16.98 6.04
CA TYR A 21 -8.57 -15.79 6.88
C TYR A 21 -9.98 -15.19 6.77
N GLY A 22 -10.75 -15.58 5.74
CA GLY A 22 -12.10 -15.10 5.51
C GLY A 22 -13.06 -16.26 5.31
N GLY A 23 -13.48 -16.91 6.40
CA GLY A 23 -14.64 -17.79 6.36
C GLY A 23 -15.86 -16.99 5.90
N TYR A 24 -16.28 -17.17 4.65
CA TYR A 24 -17.56 -16.65 4.17
C TYR A 24 -18.37 -17.75 3.49
N PRO A 25 -19.63 -17.96 3.90
CA PRO A 25 -20.57 -18.77 3.17
C PRO A 25 -21.01 -18.04 1.89
N SER A 26 -21.24 -18.82 0.85
CA SER A 26 -21.89 -18.44 -0.39
C SER A 26 -23.22 -17.72 -0.15
N VAL A 27 -23.34 -16.47 -0.59
CA VAL A 27 -24.63 -15.84 -0.84
C VAL A 27 -24.54 -14.99 -2.11
N ASP A 28 -25.37 -15.39 -3.08
CA ASP A 28 -25.68 -14.67 -4.30
C ASP A 28 -26.05 -13.21 -4.01
N ALA A 29 -25.40 -12.29 -4.71
CA ALA A 29 -25.80 -10.88 -4.80
C ALA A 29 -25.61 -10.40 -6.24
N GLU A 30 -26.63 -10.68 -7.05
CA GLU A 30 -27.26 -9.77 -8.02
C GLU A 30 -26.33 -8.77 -8.74
N PHE A 31 -25.82 -9.21 -9.89
CA PHE A 31 -25.95 -8.57 -11.21
C PHE A 31 -26.37 -7.07 -11.25
N ASP A 32 -25.53 -6.11 -10.82
CA ASP A 32 -25.60 -4.73 -11.34
C ASP A 32 -24.41 -3.77 -11.05
N ASP A 33 -23.15 -4.18 -11.30
CA ASP A 33 -22.06 -3.17 -11.40
C ASP A 33 -20.95 -3.58 -12.39
N TYR A 34 -21.36 -4.18 -13.52
CA TYR A 34 -20.48 -4.56 -14.62
C TYR A 34 -20.59 -3.59 -15.81
N VAL A 35 -20.05 -2.38 -15.66
CA VAL A 35 -19.51 -1.61 -16.81
C VAL A 35 -18.21 -0.90 -16.41
N GLU A 36 -17.19 -1.67 -16.03
CA GLU A 36 -15.78 -1.25 -16.17
C GLU A 36 -15.13 -2.13 -17.25
N ALA A 37 -15.58 -1.96 -18.50
CA ALA A 37 -14.99 -2.62 -19.67
C ALA A 37 -15.17 -1.77 -20.93
N THR A 38 -14.22 -0.88 -21.20
CA THR A 38 -13.90 -0.47 -22.58
C THR A 38 -12.46 -0.81 -22.86
N GLY A 39 -12.23 -2.05 -23.32
CA GLY A 39 -10.90 -2.52 -23.65
C GLY A 39 -10.80 -4.00 -24.03
N GLY A 40 -11.80 -4.52 -24.75
CA GLY A 40 -11.71 -5.71 -25.61
C GLY A 40 -10.90 -6.92 -25.14
N SER A 41 -11.57 -7.87 -24.51
CA SER A 41 -11.31 -9.29 -24.77
C SER A 41 -12.61 -10.07 -24.63
N GLN A 42 -12.96 -10.69 -25.75
CA GLN A 42 -14.17 -11.40 -26.09
C GLN A 42 -14.77 -12.22 -24.93
N MET A 43 -16.00 -11.88 -24.57
CA MET A 43 -16.93 -12.79 -23.91
C MET A 43 -17.27 -13.91 -24.90
N LEU A 44 -16.51 -15.01 -24.86
CA LEU A 44 -16.90 -16.25 -25.52
C LEU A 44 -17.40 -17.23 -24.45
N ASN A 45 -18.73 -17.27 -24.37
CA ASN A 45 -19.58 -18.39 -23.95
C ASN A 45 -18.84 -19.73 -23.71
N GLN A 46 -18.92 -20.26 -22.49
CA GLN A 46 -18.96 -21.71 -22.32
C GLN A 46 -19.88 -22.12 -21.17
N THR A 47 -21.12 -22.38 -21.52
CA THR A 47 -21.99 -23.37 -20.87
C THR A 47 -21.22 -24.68 -20.65
N GLY A 48 -21.11 -25.12 -19.39
CA GLY A 48 -20.88 -26.54 -19.05
C GLY A 48 -19.63 -26.84 -18.21
N GLY A 49 -19.88 -27.30 -16.98
CA GLY A 49 -19.06 -28.33 -16.33
C GLY A 49 -17.80 -27.88 -15.58
N GLY A 50 -17.93 -27.76 -14.26
CA GLY A 50 -16.92 -28.13 -13.25
C GLY A 50 -15.46 -27.74 -13.49
N ALA A 51 -15.07 -26.57 -12.99
CA ALA A 51 -13.74 -26.33 -12.45
C ALA A 51 -13.86 -25.17 -11.45
N MET A 52 -13.40 -25.37 -10.21
CA MET A 52 -13.21 -24.29 -9.24
C MET A 52 -12.19 -23.31 -9.83
N GLY A 53 -12.68 -22.25 -10.48
CA GLY A 53 -11.84 -21.20 -11.04
C GLY A 53 -11.15 -20.47 -9.90
N GLY A 54 -9.81 -20.50 -9.89
CA GLY A 54 -9.00 -19.71 -8.98
C GLY A 54 -9.44 -18.24 -9.03
N ALA A 55 -9.39 -17.57 -7.88
CA ALA A 55 -9.74 -16.15 -7.79
C ALA A 55 -8.97 -15.35 -8.84
N PRO A 56 -9.61 -14.38 -9.53
CA PRO A 56 -8.97 -13.61 -10.59
C PRO A 56 -7.69 -12.94 -10.08
N THR A 57 -6.57 -13.16 -10.76
CA THR A 57 -5.28 -12.54 -10.45
C THR A 57 -5.36 -11.05 -10.76
N SER A 58 -5.01 -10.19 -9.79
CA SER A 58 -5.02 -8.74 -10.00
C SER A 58 -3.85 -8.30 -10.90
N GLN A 59 -4.10 -7.30 -11.74
CA GLN A 59 -3.04 -6.65 -12.52
C GLN A 59 -2.22 -5.74 -11.60
N PRO A 60 -0.87 -5.81 -11.63
CA PRO A 60 -0.05 -5.01 -10.74
C PRO A 60 0.06 -3.54 -11.20
N TYR A 61 0.25 -2.63 -10.25
CA TYR A 61 0.81 -1.31 -10.54
C TYR A 61 2.32 -1.43 -10.65
N ILE A 62 2.86 -1.15 -11.84
CA ILE A 62 4.27 -1.34 -12.16
C ILE A 62 4.96 0.02 -12.21
N ILE A 63 5.99 0.22 -11.39
CA ILE A 63 6.72 1.49 -11.30
C ILE A 63 8.21 1.22 -11.35
N THR A 64 8.90 1.85 -12.29
CA THR A 64 10.36 1.78 -12.40
C THR A 64 10.98 3.08 -11.93
N LEU A 65 11.91 2.98 -10.99
CA LEU A 65 12.77 4.06 -10.54
C LEU A 65 14.13 3.87 -11.19
N SER A 66 14.64 4.89 -11.88
CA SER A 66 16.00 4.86 -12.46
C SER A 66 16.81 6.04 -11.96
N ASN A 67 18.04 5.76 -11.52
CA ASN A 67 19.04 6.74 -11.16
C ASN A 67 20.08 6.83 -12.28
N THR A 68 20.10 7.94 -13.01
CA THR A 68 21.04 8.15 -14.13
C THR A 68 22.35 8.81 -13.71
N THR A 69 22.50 9.11 -12.41
CA THR A 69 23.68 9.77 -11.87
C THR A 69 24.77 8.78 -11.48
N THR A 70 25.97 9.30 -11.22
CA THR A 70 27.13 8.52 -10.75
C THR A 70 27.15 8.32 -9.23
N ASN A 71 26.17 8.88 -8.50
CA ASN A 71 26.06 8.76 -7.06
C ASN A 71 24.77 8.03 -6.69
N ALA A 72 24.77 7.28 -5.60
CA ALA A 72 23.53 6.74 -5.05
C ALA A 72 22.61 7.90 -4.60
N ILE A 73 21.31 7.76 -4.85
CA ILE A 73 20.30 8.71 -4.38
C ILE A 73 19.49 7.98 -3.32
N SER A 74 19.51 8.49 -2.09
CA SER A 74 18.81 7.89 -0.96
C SER A 74 17.38 8.39 -0.81
N SER A 75 16.52 7.62 -0.14
CA SER A 75 15.17 7.98 0.28
C SER A 75 14.30 8.51 -0.87
N ASN A 76 14.27 7.81 -2.00
CA ASN A 76 13.38 8.08 -3.12
C ASN A 76 11.97 7.66 -2.74
N ILE A 77 11.01 8.58 -2.85
CA ILE A 77 9.65 8.38 -2.34
C ILE A 77 8.71 7.97 -3.47
N ILE A 78 8.05 6.82 -3.33
CA ILE A 78 6.91 6.39 -4.15
C ILE A 78 5.64 6.68 -3.35
N GLY A 79 4.61 7.24 -4.00
CA GLY A 79 3.34 7.57 -3.37
C GLY A 79 3.32 8.96 -2.75
N LYS A 80 2.69 9.10 -1.57
CA LYS A 80 2.47 10.37 -0.87
C LYS A 80 1.69 11.38 -1.73
N ALA A 81 0.66 10.92 -2.43
CA ALA A 81 -0.05 11.71 -3.44
C ALA A 81 -0.50 13.09 -2.98
N PHE A 82 -1.01 13.23 -1.74
CA PHE A 82 -1.46 14.53 -1.22
C PHE A 82 -0.37 15.62 -1.25
N ALA A 83 0.90 15.25 -1.06
CA ALA A 83 2.01 16.18 -1.13
C ALA A 83 2.66 16.20 -2.52
N ASN A 84 2.75 15.04 -3.18
CA ASN A 84 3.58 14.87 -4.36
C ASN A 84 2.88 15.30 -5.65
N ILE A 85 1.55 15.33 -5.74
CA ILE A 85 0.86 15.79 -6.97
C ILE A 85 1.22 17.25 -7.31
N THR A 86 1.27 18.11 -6.30
CA THR A 86 1.54 19.55 -6.48
C THR A 86 3.01 19.92 -6.28
N ALA A 87 3.86 18.98 -5.82
CA ALA A 87 5.28 19.21 -5.67
C ALA A 87 5.97 19.34 -7.04
N SER A 88 7.03 20.15 -7.10
CA SER A 88 7.90 20.22 -8.28
C SER A 88 8.42 18.83 -8.64
N GLY A 89 8.35 18.46 -9.91
CA GLY A 89 8.74 17.12 -10.39
C GLY A 89 7.93 15.98 -9.78
N ASN A 90 6.74 16.26 -9.25
CA ASN A 90 5.87 15.29 -8.57
C ASN A 90 6.52 14.55 -7.39
N GLY A 91 7.42 15.23 -6.67
CA GLY A 91 8.18 14.64 -5.56
C GLY A 91 9.34 13.74 -5.99
N ILE A 92 9.64 13.66 -7.29
CA ILE A 92 10.80 12.95 -7.83
C ILE A 92 12.05 13.79 -7.58
N LYS A 93 13.09 13.18 -7.01
CA LYS A 93 14.37 13.83 -6.74
C LYS A 93 15.14 14.09 -8.03
N THR A 94 15.92 15.17 -8.06
CA THR A 94 16.83 15.47 -9.18
C THR A 94 17.77 14.28 -9.43
N GLY A 95 17.90 13.87 -10.70
CA GLY A 95 18.71 12.70 -11.09
C GLY A 95 17.95 11.37 -11.09
N MET A 96 16.69 11.36 -10.62
CA MET A 96 15.79 10.21 -10.69
C MET A 96 14.75 10.38 -11.80
N THR A 97 14.34 9.27 -12.39
CA THR A 97 13.16 9.19 -13.26
C THR A 97 12.23 8.08 -12.80
N TYR A 98 10.94 8.37 -12.76
CA TYR A 98 9.91 7.39 -12.40
C TYR A 98 9.00 7.16 -13.60
N THR A 99 8.88 5.91 -14.03
CA THR A 99 8.05 5.52 -15.17
C THR A 99 7.08 4.44 -14.78
N MET A 100 5.89 4.46 -15.40
CA MET A 100 4.92 3.39 -15.25
C MET A 100 5.22 2.29 -16.27
N GLY A 101 5.02 1.03 -15.88
CA GLY A 101 5.19 -0.11 -16.78
C GLY A 101 4.07 -0.26 -17.82
N VAL A 102 2.95 0.45 -17.65
CA VAL A 102 1.83 0.50 -18.60
C VAL A 102 2.00 1.71 -19.52
N SER A 103 2.05 1.46 -20.83
CA SER A 103 2.18 2.51 -21.84
C SER A 103 1.01 3.49 -21.79
N GLY A 104 1.31 4.79 -21.91
CA GLY A 104 0.31 5.85 -21.89
C GLY A 104 -0.13 6.28 -20.49
N THR A 105 0.41 5.66 -19.43
CA THR A 105 0.19 6.09 -18.04
C THR A 105 1.45 6.76 -17.47
N THR A 106 1.25 7.79 -16.68
CA THR A 106 2.29 8.58 -16.05
C THR A 106 2.30 8.37 -14.53
N TYR A 107 3.43 8.68 -13.89
CA TYR A 107 3.53 8.59 -12.44
C TYR A 107 2.54 9.53 -11.73
N VAL A 108 2.23 10.69 -12.31
CA VAL A 108 1.26 11.62 -11.73
C VAL A 108 -0.17 11.05 -11.78
N GLU A 109 -0.56 10.34 -12.85
CA GLU A 109 -1.84 9.65 -12.91
C GLU A 109 -1.94 8.54 -11.87
N PHE A 110 -0.85 7.80 -11.64
CA PHE A 110 -0.77 6.85 -10.53
C PHE A 110 -0.99 7.53 -9.18
N LEU A 111 -0.39 8.71 -8.92
CA LEU A 111 -0.65 9.47 -7.69
C LEU A 111 -2.13 9.88 -7.57
N TYR A 112 -2.77 10.34 -8.66
CA TYR A 112 -4.20 10.65 -8.66
C TYR A 112 -5.06 9.42 -8.34
N GLN A 113 -4.68 8.24 -8.81
CA GLN A 113 -5.40 7.01 -8.50
C GLN A 113 -5.38 6.69 -6.99
N GLN A 114 -4.28 6.98 -6.29
CA GLN A 114 -4.19 6.77 -4.83
C GLN A 114 -5.19 7.62 -4.03
N LEU A 115 -5.57 8.79 -4.56
CA LEU A 115 -6.56 9.66 -3.94
C LEU A 115 -7.99 9.15 -4.14
N ASN A 116 -8.27 8.62 -5.32
CA ASN A 116 -9.63 8.32 -5.76
C ASN A 116 -10.02 6.85 -5.58
N LYS A 117 -9.06 5.93 -5.71
CA LYS A 117 -9.23 4.48 -5.58
C LYS A 117 -8.11 3.89 -4.71
N PRO A 118 -8.14 4.08 -3.37
CA PRO A 118 -7.22 3.39 -2.47
C PRO A 118 -7.35 1.87 -2.59
N PHE A 119 -6.25 1.15 -2.38
CA PHE A 119 -6.18 -0.30 -2.53
C PHE A 119 -5.30 -0.92 -1.43
N ILE A 120 -5.34 -2.24 -1.28
CA ILE A 120 -4.39 -2.96 -0.42
C ILE A 120 -3.42 -3.72 -1.32
N VAL A 121 -2.13 -3.58 -1.07
CA VAL A 121 -1.09 -4.40 -1.67
C VAL A 121 -0.99 -5.69 -0.87
N GLY A 122 -1.13 -6.84 -1.54
CA GLY A 122 -0.95 -8.16 -0.93
C GLY A 122 0.42 -8.79 -1.22
N LEU A 123 0.97 -8.49 -2.39
CA LEU A 123 2.26 -8.97 -2.86
C LEU A 123 3.01 -7.85 -3.58
N THR A 124 4.31 -7.76 -3.33
CA THR A 124 5.19 -6.89 -4.10
C THR A 124 6.33 -7.68 -4.70
N TYR A 125 6.52 -7.60 -6.02
CA TYR A 125 7.79 -8.00 -6.63
C TYR A 125 8.71 -6.80 -6.75
N VAL A 126 9.99 -7.03 -6.48
CA VAL A 126 11.09 -6.09 -6.69
C VAL A 126 12.00 -6.70 -7.75
N ASP A 127 12.15 -6.06 -8.90
CA ASP A 127 13.12 -6.43 -9.93
C ASP A 127 14.16 -5.33 -10.05
N ALA A 128 15.44 -5.65 -9.95
CA ALA A 128 16.51 -4.66 -9.94
C ALA A 128 17.70 -5.07 -10.80
N THR A 129 18.50 -4.07 -11.19
CA THR A 129 19.73 -4.28 -11.97
C THR A 129 20.78 -5.14 -11.26
N SER A 130 20.74 -5.22 -9.92
CA SER A 130 21.66 -6.02 -9.11
C SER A 130 20.99 -6.55 -7.84
N GLN A 131 21.57 -7.62 -7.28
CA GLN A 131 21.11 -8.19 -6.01
C GLN A 131 21.21 -7.17 -4.86
N GLY A 132 22.29 -6.37 -4.82
CA GLY A 132 22.45 -5.34 -3.80
C GLY A 132 21.36 -4.27 -3.84
N GLN A 133 20.87 -3.94 -5.05
CA GLN A 133 19.75 -3.04 -5.24
C GLN A 133 18.41 -3.68 -4.86
N ALA A 134 18.19 -4.96 -5.20
CA ALA A 134 16.96 -5.69 -4.86
C ALA A 134 16.77 -5.82 -3.34
N LEU A 135 17.88 -6.00 -2.60
CA LEU A 135 17.88 -6.16 -1.13
C LEU A 135 17.84 -4.84 -0.35
N LYS A 136 17.72 -3.69 -1.03
CA LYS A 136 17.57 -2.41 -0.32
C LYS A 136 16.28 -2.41 0.49
N THR A 137 16.41 -1.97 1.73
CA THR A 137 15.28 -1.83 2.65
C THR A 137 14.25 -0.83 2.12
N LEU A 138 12.98 -1.18 2.24
CA LEU A 138 11.85 -0.30 1.94
C LEU A 138 11.31 0.27 3.25
N GLN A 139 11.15 1.58 3.33
CA GLN A 139 10.53 2.23 4.47
C GLN A 139 9.09 2.62 4.13
N LEU A 140 8.13 1.84 4.61
CA LEU A 140 6.71 2.14 4.49
C LEU A 140 6.33 3.20 5.51
N LYS A 141 5.75 4.31 5.06
CA LYS A 141 5.33 5.44 5.90
C LYS A 141 3.88 5.79 5.62
N VAL A 142 3.11 5.91 6.69
CA VAL A 142 1.76 6.46 6.65
C VAL A 142 1.70 7.64 7.60
N ARG A 143 1.21 8.78 7.11
CA ARG A 143 1.00 9.99 7.90
C ARG A 143 -0.49 10.29 7.96
N ASP A 144 -0.98 10.78 9.10
CA ASP A 144 -2.33 11.34 9.18
C ASP A 144 -2.32 12.89 9.15
N THR A 145 -3.52 13.47 9.06
CA THR A 145 -3.71 14.92 9.10
C THR A 145 -3.41 15.52 10.47
N ASN A 146 -3.44 14.72 11.53
CA ASN A 146 -3.06 15.10 12.89
C ASN A 146 -1.54 15.18 13.08
N GLY A 147 -0.75 14.76 12.08
CA GLY A 147 0.70 14.83 12.09
C GLY A 147 1.38 13.59 12.67
N ASN A 148 0.63 12.56 13.05
CA ASN A 148 1.20 11.28 13.45
C ASN A 148 1.80 10.59 12.23
N VAL A 149 2.91 9.90 12.46
CA VAL A 149 3.60 9.11 11.45
C VAL A 149 3.77 7.71 11.99
N GLN A 150 3.32 6.73 11.20
CA GLN A 150 3.62 5.32 11.41
C GLN A 150 4.64 4.91 10.34
N GLU A 151 5.74 4.32 10.79
CA GLU A 151 6.80 3.81 9.93
C GLU A 151 6.99 2.32 10.17
N ARG A 152 7.14 1.57 9.07
CA ARG A 152 7.47 0.15 9.09
C ARG A 152 8.62 -0.11 8.12
N THR A 153 9.67 -0.70 8.65
CA THR A 153 10.81 -1.16 7.87
C THR A 153 10.54 -2.53 7.28
N ILE A 154 10.64 -2.64 5.97
CA ILE A 154 10.49 -3.88 5.21
C ILE A 154 11.87 -4.23 4.67
N VAL A 155 12.39 -5.38 5.07
CA VAL A 155 13.70 -5.89 4.63
C VAL A 155 13.44 -7.03 3.65
N PRO A 156 13.67 -6.83 2.33
CA PRO A 156 13.58 -7.91 1.37
C PRO A 156 14.59 -9.01 1.69
N THR A 157 14.18 -10.26 1.53
CA THR A 157 15.03 -11.43 1.76
C THR A 157 15.03 -12.31 0.52
N VAL A 158 16.18 -12.92 0.20
CA VAL A 158 16.25 -13.95 -0.84
C VAL A 158 15.63 -15.23 -0.30
N ASP A 159 14.75 -15.86 -1.07
CA ASP A 159 14.26 -17.21 -0.78
C ASP A 159 15.39 -18.23 -1.05
N PRO A 160 15.76 -19.11 -0.10
CA PRO A 160 16.80 -20.13 -0.28
C PRO A 160 16.59 -21.05 -1.49
N TYR A 161 15.36 -21.21 -1.96
CA TYR A 161 15.03 -22.07 -3.11
C TYR A 161 14.99 -21.32 -4.45
N GLN A 162 15.15 -19.99 -4.42
CA GLN A 162 15.11 -19.16 -5.62
C GLN A 162 16.48 -19.15 -6.32
N GLN A 163 16.49 -19.34 -7.64
CA GLN A 163 17.71 -19.36 -8.46
C GLN A 163 18.12 -17.98 -9.03
N GLN A 164 17.31 -16.95 -8.78
CA GLN A 164 17.52 -15.59 -9.25
C GLN A 164 17.58 -14.64 -8.06
N ASN A 165 18.59 -13.76 -8.04
CA ASN A 165 18.87 -12.89 -6.89
C ASN A 165 18.48 -11.43 -7.12
N THR A 166 18.05 -11.08 -8.33
CA THR A 166 17.68 -9.71 -8.74
C THR A 166 16.18 -9.46 -8.66
N ILE A 167 15.38 -10.52 -8.62
CA ILE A 167 13.93 -10.47 -8.45
C ILE A 167 13.61 -11.01 -7.07
N LEU A 168 12.82 -10.30 -6.27
CA LEU A 168 12.46 -10.71 -4.91
C LEU A 168 10.96 -10.56 -4.68
N ALA A 169 10.39 -11.48 -3.91
CA ALA A 169 9.00 -11.44 -3.49
C ALA A 169 8.88 -10.92 -2.05
N VAL A 170 8.09 -9.87 -1.86
CA VAL A 170 7.74 -9.31 -0.55
C VAL A 170 6.27 -9.57 -0.27
N ARG A 171 6.00 -10.50 0.66
CA ARG A 171 4.65 -10.98 1.04
C ARG A 171 4.05 -10.23 2.23
N GLN A 172 4.49 -9.01 2.48
CA GLN A 172 3.90 -8.18 3.52
C GLN A 172 2.78 -7.35 2.91
N SER A 173 1.61 -7.34 3.54
CA SER A 173 0.50 -6.51 3.06
C SER A 173 0.52 -5.11 3.67
N TRP A 174 -0.03 -4.15 2.93
CA TRP A 174 -0.30 -2.81 3.44
C TRP A 174 -1.37 -2.09 2.61
N ARG A 175 -2.10 -1.20 3.26
CA ARG A 175 -3.00 -0.27 2.58
C ARG A 175 -2.19 0.80 1.84
N TRP A 176 -2.65 1.13 0.64
CA TRP A 176 -2.11 2.19 -0.20
C TRP A 176 -3.18 3.25 -0.44
N ASP A 177 -2.88 4.47 -0.02
CA ASP A 177 -3.73 5.64 -0.17
C ASP A 177 -2.89 6.91 -0.37
N GLY A 178 -3.56 8.06 -0.46
CA GLY A 178 -2.89 9.35 -0.69
C GLY A 178 -1.87 9.79 0.36
N PHE A 179 -1.86 9.18 1.54
CA PHE A 179 -0.92 9.48 2.62
C PHE A 179 0.20 8.44 2.74
N THR A 180 0.02 7.28 2.11
CA THR A 180 0.97 6.18 2.15
C THR A 180 2.14 6.43 1.23
N SER A 181 3.34 6.04 1.65
CA SER A 181 4.53 6.11 0.82
C SER A 181 5.53 5.01 1.13
N ILE A 182 6.34 4.64 0.14
CA ILE A 182 7.54 3.83 0.32
C ILE A 182 8.76 4.69 0.02
N ALA A 183 9.74 4.67 0.91
CA ALA A 183 11.07 5.21 0.65
C ALA A 183 12.06 4.08 0.34
N VAL A 184 12.89 4.27 -0.69
CA VAL A 184 13.96 3.32 -1.07
C VAL A 184 15.19 4.05 -1.59
N ASP A 185 16.37 3.51 -1.31
CA ASP A 185 17.62 4.00 -1.89
C ASP A 185 17.86 3.37 -3.26
N VAL A 186 18.35 4.16 -4.22
CA VAL A 186 18.72 3.66 -5.56
C VAL A 186 20.19 3.96 -5.79
N ASP A 187 20.97 2.90 -6.02
CA ASP A 187 22.41 2.96 -6.26
C ASP A 187 22.72 3.76 -7.54
N ALA A 188 23.98 4.16 -7.71
CA ALA A 188 24.43 4.91 -8.89
C ALA A 188 24.18 4.11 -10.19
N SER A 189 23.69 4.77 -11.24
CA SER A 189 23.47 4.16 -12.56
C SER A 189 22.65 2.85 -12.51
N SER A 190 21.66 2.82 -11.60
CA SER A 190 20.87 1.63 -11.28
C SER A 190 19.38 1.90 -11.47
N SER A 191 18.61 0.81 -11.62
CA SER A 191 17.15 0.87 -11.63
C SER A 191 16.54 -0.24 -10.79
N VAL A 192 15.34 0.05 -10.28
CA VAL A 192 14.50 -0.90 -9.56
C VAL A 192 13.05 -0.72 -10.00
N THR A 193 12.39 -1.83 -10.29
CA THR A 193 11.00 -1.91 -10.70
C THR A 193 10.20 -2.62 -9.62
N PHE A 194 9.16 -1.95 -9.16
CA PHE A 194 8.19 -2.49 -8.20
C PHE A 194 6.92 -2.91 -8.92
N TYR A 195 6.41 -4.08 -8.58
CA TYR A 195 5.12 -4.59 -9.02
C TYR A 195 4.23 -4.69 -7.79
N PHE A 196 3.30 -3.76 -7.61
CA PHE A 196 2.37 -3.79 -6.49
C PHE A 196 1.10 -4.51 -6.92
N TYR A 197 0.90 -5.74 -6.44
CA TYR A 197 -0.30 -6.53 -6.71
C TYR A 197 -1.40 -6.19 -5.70
N PRO A 198 -2.52 -5.61 -6.16
CA PRO A 198 -3.65 -5.33 -5.28
C PRO A 198 -4.32 -6.62 -4.82
N SER A 199 -4.58 -6.79 -3.52
CA SER A 199 -5.40 -7.90 -3.01
C SER A 199 -6.87 -7.53 -2.90
N GLU A 200 -7.18 -6.22 -2.79
CA GLU A 200 -8.54 -5.68 -2.82
C GLU A 200 -8.52 -4.19 -3.17
N ASN A 201 -9.60 -3.72 -3.81
CA ASN A 201 -9.89 -2.29 -3.92
C ASN A 201 -10.68 -1.86 -2.68
N VAL A 202 -10.25 -0.80 -2.00
CA VAL A 202 -10.96 -0.31 -0.81
C VAL A 202 -12.17 0.48 -1.28
N ASN A 203 -13.34 -0.16 -1.30
CA ASN A 203 -14.58 0.53 -1.61
C ASN A 203 -15.07 1.32 -0.37
N LEU A 204 -15.02 2.66 -0.46
CA LEU A 204 -15.46 3.57 0.61
C LEU A 204 -16.98 3.46 0.92
N THR A 205 -17.80 2.92 0.01
CA THR A 205 -19.25 2.77 0.22
C THR A 205 -19.66 1.44 0.86
N ARG A 206 -18.76 0.47 1.06
CA ARG A 206 -19.08 -0.78 1.80
C ARG A 206 -19.45 -0.55 3.27
N GLY A 207 -19.11 0.61 3.84
CA GLY A 207 -19.61 1.05 5.15
C GLY A 207 -21.06 1.54 5.14
N LEU A 208 -21.66 1.77 3.97
CA LEU A 208 -23.02 2.31 3.83
C LEU A 208 -24.11 1.22 3.76
N ALA A 209 -23.74 -0.06 3.82
CA ALA A 209 -24.66 -1.21 3.87
C ALA A 209 -24.89 -1.73 5.30
N GLY A 210 -24.80 -0.85 6.31
CA GLY A 210 -25.35 -1.13 7.65
C GLY A 210 -24.36 -1.49 8.77
N GLN A 211 -23.05 -1.27 8.61
CA GLN A 211 -22.11 -1.31 9.74
C GLN A 211 -21.63 0.11 10.12
N SER A 212 -21.72 0.41 11.41
CA SER A 212 -21.48 1.72 12.02
C SER A 212 -20.20 2.41 11.53
N VAL A 213 -20.33 3.44 10.68
CA VAL A 213 -19.21 4.27 10.18
C VAL A 213 -18.84 5.40 11.16
N ALA A 214 -18.98 5.16 12.46
CA ALA A 214 -18.71 6.18 13.47
C ALA A 214 -17.99 5.56 14.67
N ARG A 215 -16.69 5.85 14.80
CA ARG A 215 -16.03 5.83 16.11
C ARG A 215 -16.55 7.04 16.88
N GLY A 216 -17.30 6.82 17.95
CA GLY A 216 -17.66 7.87 18.89
C GLY A 216 -16.38 8.40 19.54
N TYR A 217 -15.98 9.63 19.21
CA TYR A 217 -14.97 10.33 19.99
C TYR A 217 -15.63 10.80 21.29
N GLY A 218 -15.22 10.24 22.43
CA GLY A 218 -15.59 10.79 23.73
C GLY A 218 -14.95 12.16 23.93
N ASN A 219 -15.63 13.08 24.62
CA ASN A 219 -15.10 14.40 24.94
C ASN A 219 -13.68 14.27 25.55
N PRO A 220 -12.69 15.06 25.09
CA PRO A 220 -11.40 15.13 25.77
C PRO A 220 -11.66 15.59 27.20
N ASN A 221 -11.35 14.72 28.17
CA ASN A 221 -11.53 15.02 29.58
C ASN A 221 -10.43 16.03 29.99
N VAL A 222 -10.66 17.31 29.71
CA VAL A 222 -9.83 18.39 30.26
C VAL A 222 -10.17 18.48 31.74
N VAL A 223 -9.55 17.61 32.54
CA VAL A 223 -9.54 17.78 33.98
C VAL A 223 -8.66 19.01 34.24
N ARG A 224 -9.30 20.17 34.48
CA ARG A 224 -8.64 21.28 35.15
C ARG A 224 -8.26 20.78 36.54
N GLN A 225 -7.05 20.27 36.68
CA GLN A 225 -6.52 19.82 37.96
C GLN A 225 -5.94 21.02 38.71
N ASP A 226 -6.75 22.07 38.90
CA ASP A 226 -6.43 23.11 39.88
C ASP A 226 -6.87 22.58 41.25
N LYS A 227 -6.13 21.59 41.74
CA LYS A 227 -6.20 21.23 43.15
C LYS A 227 -5.42 22.31 43.90
N VAL A 228 -6.10 23.42 44.22
CA VAL A 228 -5.59 24.39 45.20
C VAL A 228 -5.49 23.64 46.53
N VAL A 229 -4.29 23.17 46.86
CA VAL A 229 -3.97 22.69 48.19
C VAL A 229 -3.86 23.92 49.07
N LEU A 230 -4.94 24.27 49.76
CA LEU A 230 -4.89 25.25 50.85
C LEU A 230 -4.03 24.64 51.96
N GLY A 231 -2.81 25.16 52.13
CA GLY A 231 -1.98 24.84 53.29
C GLY A 231 -2.72 25.21 54.58
N GLN A 232 -2.52 24.46 55.65
CA GLN A 232 -3.27 24.57 56.91
C GLN A 232 -3.30 25.98 57.53
N GLY A 233 -2.43 26.89 57.11
CA GLY A 233 -2.43 28.29 57.57
C GLY A 233 -3.57 29.17 57.00
N VAL A 234 -4.21 28.81 55.88
CA VAL A 234 -5.22 29.68 55.24
C VAL A 234 -6.65 29.40 55.72
N ALA A 235 -6.92 28.20 56.26
CA ALA A 235 -8.24 27.84 56.78
C ALA A 235 -8.61 28.63 58.05
N GLN A 236 -7.62 29.00 58.87
CA GLN A 236 -7.84 29.78 60.09
C GLN A 236 -8.15 31.27 59.82
N ALA A 237 -7.77 31.81 58.66
CA ALA A 237 -8.03 33.20 58.30
C ALA A 237 -9.47 33.45 57.79
N LEU A 238 -10.24 32.40 57.49
CA LEU A 238 -11.62 32.50 57.00
C LEU A 238 -12.67 32.29 58.10
N GLN A 239 -12.25 32.02 59.35
CA GLN A 239 -13.17 31.82 60.49
C GLN A 239 -13.34 33.07 61.38
N GLN A 240 -12.66 34.18 61.06
CA GLN A 240 -12.78 35.46 61.78
C GLN A 240 -13.18 36.63 60.85
N GLY A 241 -14.06 36.36 59.87
CA GLY A 241 -14.72 37.37 59.05
C GLY A 241 -16.23 37.20 59.11
#